data_AF-A0A1X6MHW1-F1
#
_entry.id   AF-A0A1X6MHW1-F1
#
_cell.length_a   1.000
_cell.length_b   1.000
_cell.length_c   1.000
_cell.angle_alpha   90.00
_cell.angle_beta   90.00
_cell.angle_gamma   90.00
#
_symmetry.space_group_name_H-M   'P 1'
#
loop_
_entity.id
_entity.type
_entity.pdbx_description
1 polymer ?
#
loop_
_entity_poly.entity_id
_entity_poly.type
_entity_poly.pdbx_seq_one_letter_code
_entity_poly.pdbx_strand_id
1 'polypeptide(L)'
;IDIVKVIDQSYLDKGFKAKQVSDQKLIDNTVKRFSLNKEQEHAFRIVANHATDPSGEQLKMYLGGMAGTGKSQVIKALIHFFNERKEGYRFICMAPTGAAAALIAGSTYHSMLGFSKYSSDS
;
A
#
# COMPACT_ATOMS: atom_id res chain seq x y z
N ILE A 1 -10.01 28.50 16.31
CA ILE A 1 -9.03 27.96 17.28
C ILE A 1 -8.54 26.66 16.68
N ASP A 2 -7.34 26.64 16.09
CA ASP A 2 -6.75 25.40 15.58
C ASP A 2 -6.34 24.52 16.76
N ILE A 3 -7.07 23.44 16.95
CA ILE A 3 -6.79 22.46 18.00
C ILE A 3 -5.63 21.61 17.49
N VAL A 4 -4.42 21.83 18.03
CA VAL A 4 -3.26 20.99 17.74
C VAL A 4 -3.54 19.60 18.28
N LYS A 5 -3.90 18.68 17.39
CA LYS A 5 -4.14 17.27 17.73
C LYS A 5 -2.81 16.54 17.62
N VAL A 6 -2.32 15.98 18.72
CA VAL A 6 -1.14 15.11 18.69
C VAL A 6 -1.53 13.85 17.93
N ILE A 7 -0.96 13.67 16.74
CA ILE A 7 -1.20 12.50 15.89
C ILE A 7 -0.21 11.42 16.29
N ASP A 8 -0.71 10.26 16.68
CA ASP A 8 0.12 9.08 16.92
C ASP A 8 0.60 8.49 15.59
N GLN A 9 1.78 8.93 15.13
CA GLN A 9 2.47 8.44 13.93
C GLN A 9 3.50 7.36 14.26
N SER A 10 3.29 6.61 15.36
CA SER A 10 4.19 5.52 15.78
C SER A 10 4.43 4.46 14.69
N TYR A 11 3.53 4.33 13.71
CA TYR A 11 3.69 3.45 12.55
C TYR A 11 4.89 3.81 11.64
N LEU A 12 5.45 5.02 11.75
CA LEU A 12 6.68 5.46 11.08
C LEU A 12 7.95 5.08 11.87
N ASP A 13 7.82 4.71 13.14
CA ASP A 13 8.96 4.40 14.00
C ASP A 13 9.56 3.02 13.67
N LYS A 14 10.89 2.92 13.67
CA LYS A 14 11.60 1.65 13.41
C LYS A 14 11.31 0.57 14.47
N GLY A 15 10.98 1.01 15.68
CA GLY A 15 10.59 0.20 16.82
C GLY A 15 9.11 -0.19 16.84
N PHE A 16 8.31 0.19 15.84
CA PHE A 16 6.90 -0.20 15.78
C PHE A 16 6.74 -1.72 15.91
N LYS A 17 5.79 -2.12 16.76
CA LYS A 17 5.33 -3.50 16.91
C LYS A 17 3.83 -3.53 16.75
N ALA A 18 3.35 -4.39 15.85
CA ALA A 18 1.92 -4.58 15.70
C ALA A 18 1.33 -5.11 17.03
N LYS A 19 0.16 -4.59 17.42
CA LYS A 19 -0.55 -4.98 18.65
C LYS A 19 -0.84 -6.48 18.71
N GLN A 20 -1.14 -7.07 17.55
CA GLN A 20 -1.36 -8.51 17.42
C GLN A 20 -0.10 -9.23 16.95
N VAL A 21 0.26 -10.31 17.65
CA VAL A 21 1.42 -11.16 17.29
C VAL A 21 1.25 -11.80 15.92
N SER A 22 0.02 -12.14 15.52
CA SER A 22 -0.30 -12.64 14.18
C SER A 22 0.05 -11.62 13.09
N ASP A 23 -0.30 -10.35 13.30
CA ASP A 23 -0.01 -9.27 12.36
C ASP A 23 1.49 -9.04 12.25
N GLN A 24 2.21 -8.99 13.37
CA GLN A 24 3.66 -8.86 13.36
C GLN A 24 4.32 -10.01 12.59
N LYS A 25 3.90 -11.25 12.83
CA LYS A 25 4.39 -12.43 12.11
C LYS A 25 4.10 -12.33 10.61
N LEU A 26 2.91 -11.87 10.22
CA LEU A 26 2.54 -11.72 8.81
C LEU A 26 3.39 -10.65 8.11
N ILE A 27 3.62 -9.51 8.75
CA ILE A 27 4.51 -8.45 8.23
C ILE A 27 5.91 -9.03 8.00
N ASP A 28 6.49 -9.67 9.01
CA ASP A 28 7.85 -10.21 8.94
C ASP A 28 7.97 -11.36 7.92
N ASN A 29 6.96 -12.21 7.81
CA ASN A 29 6.90 -13.26 6.79
C ASN A 29 6.77 -12.69 5.37
N THR A 30 6.02 -11.60 5.19
CA THR A 30 5.87 -10.94 3.89
C THR A 30 7.19 -10.33 3.42
N VAL A 31 7.92 -9.64 4.31
CA VAL A 31 9.26 -9.11 4.01
C VAL A 31 10.19 -10.21 3.51
N LYS A 32 10.23 -11.35 4.22
CA LYS A 32 11.05 -12.51 3.85
C LYS A 32 10.61 -13.13 2.53
N ARG A 33 9.30 -13.35 2.34
CA ARG A 33 8.73 -13.99 1.15
C ARG A 33 9.05 -13.23 -0.13
N PHE A 34 9.04 -11.90 -0.07
CA PHE A 34 9.30 -11.04 -1.22
C PHE A 34 10.76 -10.59 -1.33
N SER A 35 11.63 -11.03 -0.41
CA SER A 35 13.05 -10.65 -0.35
C SER A 35 13.25 -9.14 -0.46
N LEU A 36 12.46 -8.36 0.28
CA LEU A 36 12.51 -6.91 0.20
C LEU A 36 13.87 -6.40 0.68
N ASN A 37 14.47 -5.48 -0.08
CA ASN A 37 15.64 -4.76 0.40
C ASN A 37 15.24 -3.73 1.47
N LYS A 38 16.23 -3.13 2.13
CA LYS A 38 16.01 -2.17 3.22
C LYS A 38 15.00 -1.06 2.91
N GLU A 39 15.09 -0.45 1.73
CA GLU A 39 14.23 0.67 1.34
C GLU A 39 12.81 0.20 0.97
N GLN A 40 12.71 -0.95 0.30
CA GLN A 40 11.44 -1.59 -0.02
C GLN A 40 10.71 -2.07 1.24
N GLU A 41 11.44 -2.67 2.17
CA GLU A 41 10.92 -3.11 3.47
C GLU A 41 10.42 -1.91 4.27
N HIS A 42 11.19 -0.81 4.31
CA HIS A 42 10.78 0.41 4.99
C HIS A 42 9.44 0.94 4.43
N ALA A 43 9.34 1.05 3.10
CA ALA A 43 8.10 1.47 2.46
C ALA A 43 6.92 0.53 2.73
N PHE A 44 7.15 -0.79 2.65
CA PHE A 44 6.16 -1.81 2.96
C PHE A 44 5.67 -1.72 4.41
N ARG A 45 6.60 -1.62 5.36
CA ARG A 45 6.29 -1.59 6.79
C ARG A 45 5.46 -0.37 7.18
N ILE A 46 5.73 0.82 6.62
CA ILE A 46 4.91 2.02 6.89
C ILE A 46 3.42 1.74 6.60
N VAL A 47 3.13 1.17 5.43
CA VAL A 47 1.74 0.87 5.02
C VAL A 47 1.17 -0.28 5.85
N ALA A 48 1.94 -1.35 6.07
CA ALA A 48 1.47 -2.52 6.82
C ALA A 48 1.21 -2.19 8.30
N ASN A 49 2.08 -1.40 8.93
CA ASN A 49 1.94 -0.92 10.29
C ASN A 49 0.67 -0.07 10.43
N HIS A 50 0.49 0.94 9.56
CA HIS A 50 -0.71 1.78 9.52
C HIS A 50 -1.99 0.96 9.27
N ALA A 51 -1.93 -0.10 8.47
CA ALA A 51 -3.08 -0.98 8.24
C ALA A 51 -3.46 -1.81 9.49
N THR A 52 -2.48 -2.14 10.33
CA THR A 52 -2.65 -2.99 11.55
C THR A 52 -2.96 -2.18 12.81
N ASP A 53 -2.55 -0.93 12.84
CA ASP A 53 -2.91 0.03 13.86
C ASP A 53 -3.35 1.32 13.16
N PRO A 54 -4.63 1.40 12.74
CA PRO A 54 -5.16 2.59 12.10
C PRO A 54 -5.33 3.69 13.16
N SER A 55 -4.20 4.28 13.58
CA SER A 55 -4.16 5.49 14.38
C SER A 55 -4.36 6.70 13.46
N GLY A 56 -5.38 7.50 13.74
CA GLY A 56 -5.54 8.82 13.13
C GLY A 56 -5.81 8.85 11.62
N GLU A 57 -5.30 9.90 10.98
CA GLU A 57 -5.67 10.34 9.63
C GLU A 57 -5.23 9.38 8.52
N GLN A 58 -5.81 9.57 7.33
CA GLN A 58 -5.43 8.83 6.13
C GLN A 58 -3.92 8.92 5.85
N LEU A 59 -3.25 7.77 5.72
CA LEU A 59 -1.88 7.70 5.21
C LEU A 59 -1.80 8.23 3.77
N LYS A 60 -1.17 9.39 3.60
CA LYS A 60 -0.80 9.96 2.31
C LYS A 60 0.68 9.71 2.06
N MET A 61 1.00 8.72 1.22
CA MET A 61 2.37 8.31 0.95
C MET A 61 2.68 8.39 -0.55
N TYR A 62 3.83 9.01 -0.88
CA TYR A 62 4.42 8.97 -2.21
C TYR A 62 5.63 8.03 -2.21
N LEU A 63 5.58 6.97 -3.01
CA LEU A 63 6.69 6.03 -3.17
C LEU A 63 7.54 6.39 -4.41
N GLY A 64 8.56 7.21 -4.19
CA GLY A 64 9.52 7.62 -5.22
C GLY A 64 10.67 6.60 -5.44
N GLY A 65 11.54 6.91 -6.40
CA GLY A 65 12.77 6.16 -6.67
C GLY A 65 13.06 6.03 -8.16
N MET A 66 14.33 5.80 -8.52
CA MET A 66 14.77 5.64 -9.91
C MET A 66 14.03 4.49 -10.62
N ALA A 67 14.00 4.52 -11.96
CA ALA A 67 13.50 3.38 -12.73
C ALA A 67 14.30 2.11 -12.39
N GLY A 68 13.62 0.97 -12.32
CA GLY A 68 14.27 -0.32 -12.01
C GLY A 68 14.53 -0.61 -10.53
N THR A 69 14.24 0.30 -9.59
CA THR A 69 14.49 0.06 -8.14
C THR A 69 13.49 -0.88 -7.44
N GLY A 70 12.60 -1.53 -8.21
CA GLY A 70 11.67 -2.51 -7.68
C GLY A 70 10.50 -1.94 -6.88
N LYS A 71 10.05 -0.71 -7.15
CA LYS A 71 8.81 -0.15 -6.54
C LYS A 71 7.61 -1.09 -6.69
N SER A 72 7.47 -1.75 -7.85
CA SER A 72 6.41 -2.75 -8.08
C SER A 72 6.51 -3.97 -7.16
N GLN A 73 7.70 -4.30 -6.63
CA GLN A 73 7.87 -5.37 -5.64
C GLN A 73 7.20 -5.02 -4.30
N VAL A 74 7.29 -3.75 -3.88
CA VAL A 74 6.58 -3.24 -2.69
C VAL A 74 5.07 -3.39 -2.88
N ILE A 75 4.55 -3.03 -4.06
CA ILE A 75 3.13 -3.17 -4.38
C ILE A 75 2.69 -4.64 -4.30
N LYS A 76 3.45 -5.57 -4.89
CA LYS A 76 3.16 -7.01 -4.83
C LYS A 76 3.14 -7.54 -3.39
N ALA A 77 4.08 -7.10 -2.55
CA ALA A 77 4.11 -7.46 -1.14
C ALA A 77 2.88 -6.94 -0.38
N LEU A 78 2.43 -5.71 -0.66
CA LEU A 78 1.21 -5.15 -0.08
C LEU A 78 -0.05 -5.91 -0.50
N ILE A 79 -0.19 -6.26 -1.78
CA ILE A 79 -1.31 -7.07 -2.27
C ILE A 79 -1.36 -8.41 -1.52
N HIS A 80 -0.21 -9.08 -1.39
CA HIS A 80 -0.13 -10.33 -0.62
C HIS A 80 -0.54 -10.13 0.84
N PHE A 81 0.01 -9.12 1.50
CA PHE A 81 -0.30 -8.80 2.89
C PHE A 81 -1.80 -8.59 3.13
N PHE A 82 -2.47 -7.77 2.30
CA PHE A 82 -3.92 -7.54 2.44
C PHE A 82 -4.75 -8.79 2.11
N ASN A 83 -4.31 -9.62 1.16
CA ASN A 83 -4.99 -10.88 0.84
C ASN A 83 -4.89 -11.90 1.99
N GLU A 84 -3.71 -12.06 2.61
CA GLU A 84 -3.52 -12.95 3.77
C GLU A 84 -4.35 -12.50 4.97
N ARG A 85 -4.61 -11.20 5.10
CA ARG A 85 -5.52 -10.62 6.10
C ARG A 85 -7.01 -10.81 5.77
N LYS A 86 -7.35 -11.37 4.60
CA LYS A 86 -8.72 -11.40 4.05
C LYS A 86 -9.32 -9.99 3.88
N GLU A 87 -8.45 -9.02 3.59
CA GLU A 87 -8.74 -7.60 3.48
C GLU A 87 -8.34 -7.04 2.11
N GLY A 88 -8.27 -7.89 1.07
CA GLY A 88 -7.84 -7.48 -0.27
C GLY A 88 -8.65 -6.30 -0.84
N TYR A 89 -9.93 -6.18 -0.46
CA TYR A 89 -10.79 -5.05 -0.84
C TYR A 89 -10.33 -3.69 -0.28
N ARG A 90 -9.50 -3.66 0.76
CA ARG A 90 -8.94 -2.43 1.35
C ARG A 90 -7.77 -1.86 0.53
N PHE A 91 -7.29 -2.60 -0.48
CA PHE A 91 -6.13 -2.21 -1.26
C PHE A 91 -6.41 -2.27 -2.77
N ILE A 92 -6.65 -1.11 -3.37
CA ILE A 92 -6.92 -0.98 -4.80
C ILE A 92 -5.68 -0.44 -5.51
N CYS A 93 -5.20 -1.19 -6.50
CA CYS A 93 -4.11 -0.77 -7.37
C CYS A 93 -4.66 -0.21 -8.68
N MET A 94 -4.26 1.01 -9.04
CA MET A 94 -4.65 1.66 -10.29
C MET A 94 -3.43 2.12 -11.07
N ALA A 95 -3.50 2.07 -12.40
CA ALA A 95 -2.46 2.59 -13.28
C ALA A 95 -3.03 3.32 -14.52
N PRO A 96 -2.22 4.14 -15.22
CA PRO A 96 -2.68 4.84 -16.41
C PRO A 96 -2.94 3.97 -17.63
N THR A 97 -2.15 2.92 -17.82
CA THR A 97 -2.21 2.05 -19.01
C THR A 97 -2.50 0.61 -18.61
N GLY A 98 -3.10 -0.16 -19.53
CA GLY A 98 -3.43 -1.57 -19.28
C GLY A 98 -2.21 -2.41 -18.92
N ALA A 99 -1.07 -2.19 -19.59
CA ALA A 99 0.18 -2.89 -19.28
C ALA A 99 0.69 -2.58 -17.85
N ALA A 100 0.64 -1.31 -17.43
CA ALA A 100 1.03 -0.93 -16.08
C ALA A 100 0.06 -1.48 -15.02
N ALA A 101 -1.25 -1.51 -15.32
CA ALA A 101 -2.25 -2.08 -14.44
C ALA A 101 -2.04 -3.59 -14.25
N ALA A 102 -1.77 -4.33 -15.34
CA ALA A 102 -1.48 -5.76 -15.29
C ALA A 102 -0.24 -6.06 -14.43
N LEU A 103 0.82 -5.24 -14.52
CA LEU A 103 2.05 -5.40 -13.72
C LEU A 103 1.85 -5.30 -12.21
N ILE A 104 0.82 -4.56 -11.78
CA ILE A 104 0.49 -4.36 -10.37
C ILE A 104 -0.79 -5.11 -9.95
N ALA A 105 -1.25 -6.05 -10.78
CA ALA A 105 -2.52 -6.77 -10.58
C ALA A 105 -3.70 -5.83 -10.26
N GLY A 106 -3.74 -4.68 -10.94
CA GLY A 106 -4.72 -3.62 -10.73
C GLY A 106 -5.58 -3.35 -11.96
N SER A 107 -6.35 -2.27 -11.90
CA SER A 107 -7.19 -1.79 -13.01
C SER A 107 -6.67 -0.46 -13.56
N THR A 108 -7.12 -0.07 -14.76
CA THR A 108 -6.87 1.32 -15.18
C THR A 108 -7.73 2.28 -14.36
N TYR A 109 -7.26 3.51 -14.13
CA TYR A 109 -8.09 4.52 -13.46
C TYR A 109 -9.40 4.79 -14.23
N HIS A 110 -9.38 4.70 -15.57
CA HIS A 110 -10.57 4.85 -16.41
C HIS A 110 -11.63 3.79 -16.10
N SER A 111 -11.23 2.52 -16.05
CA SER A 111 -12.14 1.41 -15.73
C SER A 111 -12.65 1.47 -14.30
N MET A 112 -11.77 1.80 -13.34
CA MET A 112 -12.09 1.76 -11.91
C MET A 112 -12.94 2.95 -11.45
N LEU A 113 -12.72 4.14 -12.03
CA LEU A 113 -13.42 5.37 -11.64
C LEU A 113 -14.57 5.74 -12.60
N GLY A 114 -14.83 4.92 -13.62
CA GLY A 114 -15.93 5.14 -14.55
C GLY A 114 -15.71 6.29 -15.54
N PHE A 115 -14.46 6.66 -15.83
CA PHE A 115 -14.15 7.60 -16.91
C PHE A 115 -14.27 6.90 -18.27
N SER A 116 -15.48 6.53 -18.67
CA SER A 116 -15.78 6.22 -20.07
C SER A 116 -15.78 7.52 -20.87
N LYS A 117 -15.17 7.52 -22.06
CA LYS A 117 -15.55 8.51 -23.07
C LYS A 117 -17.05 8.33 -23.28
N TYR A 118 -17.85 9.30 -22.86
CA TYR A 118 -19.20 9.45 -23.40
C TYR A 118 -18.98 9.68 -24.90
N SER A 119 -19.08 8.62 -25.69
CA SER A 119 -19.39 8.77 -27.10
C SER A 119 -20.73 9.48 -27.13
N SER A 120 -20.70 10.77 -27.48
CA SER A 120 -21.89 11.48 -27.89
C SER A 120 -22.38 10.81 -29.17
N ASP A 121 -23.16 9.75 -29.02
CA ASP A 121 -23.97 9.24 -30.12
C ASP A 121 -24.97 10.35 -30.44
N SER A 122 -24.79 10.88 -31.65
CA SER A 122 -25.61 11.93 -32.26
C SER A 122 -26.89 11.36 -32.83
#